data_AF-A0A518FL86-F1
#
_entry.id   AF-A0A518FL86-F1
#
_cell.length_a   1.000
_cell.length_b   1.000
_cell.length_c   1.000
_cell.angle_alpha   90.00
_cell.angle_beta   90.00
_cell.angle_gamma   90.00
#
_symmetry.space_group_name_H-M   'P 1'
#
loop_
_entity.id
_entity.type
_entity.pdbx_description
1 polymer ?
#
loop_
_entity_poly.entity_id
_entity_poly.type
_entity_poly.pdbx_seq_one_letter_code
_entity_poly.pdbx_strand_id
1 'polypeptide(L)'
;MLLTNWLKTLTSRLRKRRVIRSRDRRALRRLWQTACCNRVSTVEVLEDRTLLTAPLASDLAGNTVAEAGAEEDHPVNQYGDEEHWIPVNYSVSEATPIAGEAPPFSVSDTFNLSSLAGANHTIYLDFNGHTTTGTLWNETYASGSSIVTPAYDIDGNVAVFSTFEHEVMQRIWQRVAEDFAPFNVNVTTVESPASDLIKSNASDTRWGVRVVIGENTWYHDAGGVAYIDSFNWDTPAFVFNTSLSDVAEAVSHEVGHTLGLDHDGTSAEEYYEGHGSGTTGWAPIMGAGYYQNLVQWSKGEYTDSNNNQDDLSIITTQNGFGYRADDHGSSIGTASTVIGGMASGIVERNTDRDYFQFTTNGGDVNIDPFIESPNLDILARLYDSGGTQIQTSNPVGALNASFTGLSAGTYYVSIEGTGEGSVSGTGYSDYGSLGQYTITFSAQVPTLDVISDMTLTENASWQTVNLSGITAGLGESQPLRVTASSSNLA
;
A
#
# COMPACT_ATOMS: atom_id res chain seq x y z
N MET A 1 42.81 24.78 -47.15
CA MET A 1 41.68 23.88 -47.42
C MET A 1 42.23 22.47 -47.61
N LEU A 2 42.17 21.65 -46.53
CA LEU A 2 41.83 20.21 -46.39
C LEU A 2 42.27 19.20 -47.50
N LEU A 3 42.71 17.94 -47.30
CA LEU A 3 42.76 16.88 -46.25
C LEU A 3 43.69 15.75 -46.82
N THR A 4 44.77 15.22 -46.19
CA THR A 4 44.96 14.17 -45.13
C THR A 4 44.37 12.76 -45.37
N ASN A 5 44.96 11.63 -44.96
CA ASN A 5 46.36 11.15 -44.82
C ASN A 5 46.33 9.66 -44.39
N TRP A 6 47.27 8.89 -44.95
CA TRP A 6 47.89 7.61 -44.58
C TRP A 6 48.38 7.48 -43.10
N LEU A 7 48.95 6.41 -42.52
CA LEU A 7 49.05 4.92 -42.60
C LEU A 7 50.30 4.55 -41.71
N LYS A 8 50.26 3.49 -40.87
CA LYS A 8 51.37 2.54 -40.50
C LYS A 8 51.56 2.15 -39.00
N THR A 9 51.23 0.88 -38.73
CA THR A 9 51.94 -0.22 -38.01
C THR A 9 52.53 -0.12 -36.58
N LEU A 10 51.92 -0.94 -35.71
CA LEU A 10 52.45 -1.94 -34.75
C LEU A 10 53.32 -1.52 -33.53
N THR A 11 52.76 -1.65 -32.32
CA THR A 11 53.36 -2.38 -31.18
C THR A 11 52.37 -2.54 -30.02
N SER A 12 52.46 -3.68 -29.34
CA SER A 12 51.64 -4.18 -28.24
C SER A 12 51.71 -3.35 -26.95
N ARG A 13 50.57 -3.11 -26.30
CA ARG A 13 50.42 -3.05 -24.82
C ARG A 13 48.93 -3.01 -24.40
N LEU A 14 48.48 -4.10 -23.77
CA LEU A 14 47.52 -4.16 -22.66
C LEU A 14 46.27 -3.25 -22.72
N ARG A 15 45.14 -3.81 -23.17
CA ARG A 15 43.88 -3.66 -22.43
C ARG A 15 43.35 -5.04 -22.10
N LYS A 16 43.40 -5.38 -20.80
CA LYS A 16 42.72 -6.53 -20.22
C LYS A 16 41.29 -6.59 -20.80
N ARG A 17 40.95 -7.63 -21.56
CA ARG A 17 39.53 -8.02 -21.68
C ARG A 17 39.10 -8.33 -20.25
N ARG A 18 38.19 -7.52 -19.70
CA ARG A 18 37.60 -7.79 -18.39
C ARG A 18 36.85 -9.12 -18.53
N VAL A 19 37.48 -10.21 -18.10
CA VAL A 19 36.79 -11.49 -17.91
C VAL A 19 35.90 -11.26 -16.69
N ILE A 20 34.68 -10.84 -16.96
CA ILE A 20 33.63 -10.70 -15.95
C ILE A 20 33.32 -12.12 -15.47
N ARG A 21 33.64 -12.42 -14.21
CA ARG A 21 33.37 -13.72 -13.59
C ARG A 21 31.86 -13.98 -13.66
N SER A 22 31.43 -15.24 -13.77
CA SER A 22 30.00 -15.58 -13.85
C SER A 22 29.17 -15.02 -12.68
N ARG A 23 29.82 -14.76 -11.54
CA ARG A 23 29.26 -14.06 -10.37
C ARG A 23 28.91 -12.59 -10.66
N ASP A 24 29.76 -11.86 -11.36
CA ASP A 24 29.54 -10.45 -11.70
C ASP A 24 28.44 -10.28 -12.76
N ARG A 25 28.26 -11.29 -13.64
CA ARG A 25 27.13 -11.36 -14.58
C ARG A 25 25.79 -11.62 -13.87
N ARG A 26 25.81 -12.35 -12.74
CA ARG A 26 24.64 -12.57 -11.89
C ARG A 26 24.30 -11.31 -11.07
N ALA A 27 25.31 -10.60 -10.58
CA ALA A 27 25.11 -9.31 -9.90
C ALA A 27 24.54 -8.24 -10.84
N LEU A 28 25.04 -8.14 -12.08
CA LEU A 28 24.49 -7.23 -13.10
C LEU A 28 23.07 -7.61 -13.54
N ARG A 29 22.71 -8.90 -13.58
CA ARG A 29 21.34 -9.34 -13.85
C ARG A 29 20.39 -9.06 -12.68
N ARG A 30 20.86 -9.19 -11.43
CA ARG A 30 20.08 -8.80 -10.25
C ARG A 30 19.85 -7.29 -10.21
N LEU A 31 20.88 -6.48 -10.47
CA LEU A 31 20.77 -5.03 -10.59
C LEU A 31 19.82 -4.59 -11.73
N TRP A 32 19.82 -5.31 -12.87
CA TRP A 32 18.87 -5.04 -13.95
C TRP A 32 17.45 -5.54 -13.66
N GLN A 33 17.27 -6.62 -12.88
CA GLN A 33 15.95 -7.02 -12.40
C GLN A 33 15.40 -5.99 -11.40
N THR A 34 16.17 -5.57 -10.40
CA THR A 34 15.78 -4.52 -9.44
C THR A 34 15.46 -3.19 -10.14
N ALA A 35 16.20 -2.81 -11.19
CA ALA A 35 15.93 -1.59 -11.96
C ALA A 35 14.72 -1.68 -12.91
N CYS A 36 14.27 -2.89 -13.26
CA CYS A 36 13.04 -3.12 -14.02
C CYS A 36 11.81 -3.29 -13.12
N CYS A 37 11.99 -3.65 -11.84
CA CYS A 37 10.91 -3.78 -10.85
C CYS A 37 10.47 -2.43 -10.25
N ASN A 38 11.34 -1.41 -10.21
CA ASN A 38 11.06 -0.12 -9.56
C ASN A 38 10.72 1.01 -10.55
N ARG A 39 10.14 0.71 -11.71
CA ARG A 39 9.62 1.75 -12.60
C ARG A 39 8.14 1.98 -12.32
N VAL A 40 7.86 2.96 -11.47
CA VAL A 40 6.62 3.75 -11.57
C VAL A 40 6.62 4.36 -12.98
N SER A 41 5.75 3.86 -13.87
CA SER A 41 5.75 4.22 -15.29
C SER A 41 4.79 5.36 -15.67
N THR A 42 4.18 6.04 -14.70
CA THR A 42 3.33 7.21 -14.97
C THR A 42 3.55 8.28 -13.90
N VAL A 43 4.03 9.44 -14.34
CA VAL A 43 3.86 10.71 -13.64
C VAL A 43 2.84 11.45 -14.47
N GLU A 44 1.57 11.44 -14.07
CA GLU A 44 0.60 12.38 -14.61
C GLU A 44 0.79 13.73 -13.92
N VAL A 45 0.88 14.77 -14.74
CA VAL A 45 0.77 16.15 -14.28
C VAL A 45 -0.71 16.39 -14.02
N LEU A 46 -1.09 16.50 -12.75
CA LEU A 46 -2.44 16.87 -12.34
C LEU A 46 -2.80 18.24 -12.92
N GLU A 47 -3.84 18.30 -13.74
CA GLU A 47 -4.49 19.56 -14.09
C GLU A 47 -5.28 20.09 -12.88
N ASP A 48 -5.39 21.41 -12.74
CA ASP A 48 -6.08 22.08 -11.62
C ASP A 48 -7.53 21.56 -11.46
N ARG A 49 -7.80 20.83 -10.37
CA ARG A 49 -9.16 20.42 -10.00
C ARG A 49 -9.89 21.62 -9.38
N THR A 50 -10.76 22.26 -10.16
CA THR A 50 -11.76 23.18 -9.63
C THR A 50 -12.74 22.42 -8.74
N LEU A 51 -12.76 22.78 -7.45
CA LEU A 51 -13.72 22.33 -6.44
C LEU A 51 -15.18 22.45 -6.94
N LEU A 52 -15.84 21.32 -7.16
CA LEU A 52 -17.29 21.24 -7.26
C LEU A 52 -17.85 20.74 -5.93
N THR A 53 -18.18 21.68 -5.04
CA THR A 53 -19.01 21.42 -3.87
C THR A 53 -20.45 21.14 -4.32
N ALA A 54 -20.92 19.91 -4.17
CA ALA A 54 -22.34 19.60 -4.22
C ALA A 54 -22.92 19.63 -2.79
N PRO A 55 -24.09 20.22 -2.56
CA PRO A 55 -24.70 20.27 -1.23
C PRO A 55 -25.29 18.89 -0.86
N LEU A 56 -24.98 18.42 0.35
CA LEU A 56 -25.59 17.25 0.96
C LEU A 56 -27.08 17.52 1.18
N ALA A 57 -27.93 16.73 0.53
CA ALA A 57 -29.34 16.65 0.85
C ALA A 57 -29.51 15.79 2.12
N SER A 58 -30.02 16.41 3.17
CA SER A 58 -30.56 15.75 4.35
C SER A 58 -31.80 14.93 3.98
N ASP A 59 -31.78 13.64 4.32
CA ASP A 59 -32.90 12.84 4.85
C ASP A 59 -32.79 11.40 4.37
N LEU A 60 -32.56 10.46 5.30
CA LEU A 60 -33.56 9.46 5.66
C LEU A 60 -33.03 8.60 6.83
N ALA A 61 -33.59 8.89 8.00
CA ALA A 61 -33.56 8.01 9.15
C ALA A 61 -34.29 6.71 8.83
N GLY A 62 -33.67 5.58 9.18
CA GLY A 62 -34.31 4.27 9.23
C GLY A 62 -33.54 3.21 8.48
N ASN A 63 -32.41 2.75 9.04
CA ASN A 63 -31.90 1.43 8.71
C ASN A 63 -32.16 0.52 9.91
N THR A 64 -32.88 -0.57 9.63
CA THR A 64 -33.13 -1.66 10.56
C THR A 64 -31.80 -2.31 10.91
N VAL A 65 -31.51 -2.35 12.21
CA VAL A 65 -30.46 -3.18 12.83
C VAL A 65 -30.60 -4.60 12.31
N ALA A 66 -29.57 -5.11 11.64
CA ALA A 66 -29.34 -6.53 11.58
C ALA A 66 -28.77 -6.91 12.96
N GLU A 67 -29.49 -7.78 13.68
CA GLU A 67 -28.97 -8.40 14.90
C GLU A 67 -27.79 -9.28 14.48
N ALA A 68 -26.55 -8.81 14.69
CA ALA A 68 -25.42 -9.71 14.84
C ALA A 68 -25.66 -10.49 16.14
N GLY A 69 -25.71 -11.82 16.03
CA GLY A 69 -26.05 -12.69 17.14
C GLY A 69 -24.90 -12.79 18.13
N ALA A 70 -25.23 -12.95 19.41
CA ALA A 70 -24.29 -13.37 20.45
C ALA A 70 -23.73 -14.77 20.17
N GLU A 71 -22.41 -14.95 20.41
CA GLU A 71 -21.63 -16.21 20.40
C GLU A 71 -22.27 -17.35 19.57
N GLU A 72 -22.04 -17.37 18.26
CA GLU A 72 -22.21 -18.63 17.53
C GLU A 72 -21.14 -19.62 18.02
N ASP A 73 -21.58 -20.82 18.43
CA ASP A 73 -20.69 -21.90 18.86
C ASP A 73 -19.88 -22.35 17.62
N HIS A 74 -18.63 -21.90 17.52
CA HIS A 74 -17.75 -22.24 16.40
C HIS A 74 -17.61 -23.76 16.28
N PRO A 75 -17.87 -24.35 15.11
CA PRO A 75 -17.81 -25.79 14.94
C PRO A 75 -16.37 -26.25 15.08
N VAL A 76 -16.08 -26.94 16.18
CA VAL A 76 -14.88 -27.75 16.27
C VAL A 76 -15.14 -29.04 15.52
N ASN A 77 -14.34 -29.30 14.50
CA ASN A 77 -14.50 -30.53 13.73
C ASN A 77 -14.09 -31.76 14.56
N GLN A 78 -14.34 -32.96 14.02
CA GLN A 78 -14.06 -34.23 14.72
C GLN A 78 -12.57 -34.50 15.05
N TYR A 79 -11.65 -33.71 14.49
CA TYR A 79 -10.20 -33.78 14.69
C TYR A 79 -9.69 -32.69 15.66
N GLY A 80 -10.55 -31.76 16.07
CA GLY A 80 -10.21 -30.71 17.02
C GLY A 80 -9.77 -29.38 16.39
N ASP A 81 -9.89 -29.21 15.06
CA ASP A 81 -9.60 -27.91 14.43
C ASP A 81 -10.86 -27.03 14.41
N GLU A 82 -10.65 -25.75 14.71
CA GLU A 82 -11.69 -24.73 14.85
C GLU A 82 -11.80 -23.93 13.54
N GLU A 83 -13.03 -23.74 13.05
CA GLU A 83 -13.32 -22.91 11.88
C GLU A 83 -14.08 -21.65 12.28
N HIS A 84 -13.69 -20.54 11.67
CA HIS A 84 -14.29 -19.23 11.87
C HIS A 84 -14.72 -18.67 10.52
N TRP A 85 -15.81 -17.90 10.52
CA TRP A 85 -16.37 -17.26 9.35
C TRP A 85 -16.86 -15.87 9.69
N ILE A 86 -16.70 -14.92 8.80
CA ILE A 86 -17.31 -13.60 8.97
C ILE A 86 -18.70 -13.51 8.34
N PRO A 87 -19.61 -12.68 8.86
CA PRO A 87 -20.92 -12.47 8.26
C PRO A 87 -20.81 -11.83 6.87
N VAL A 88 -21.79 -12.11 6.01
CA VAL A 88 -21.95 -11.41 4.73
C VAL A 88 -22.28 -9.95 5.00
N ASN A 89 -21.59 -9.02 4.35
CA ASN A 89 -22.02 -7.63 4.38
C ASN A 89 -23.24 -7.43 3.45
N TYR A 90 -24.45 -7.45 4.03
CA TYR A 90 -25.70 -7.26 3.28
C TYR A 90 -25.98 -5.78 2.92
N SER A 91 -25.08 -4.84 3.22
CA SER A 91 -25.31 -3.42 2.96
C SER A 91 -25.23 -3.10 1.46
N VAL A 92 -26.41 -3.02 0.84
CA VAL A 92 -26.61 -2.44 -0.50
C VAL A 92 -26.50 -0.91 -0.46
N SER A 93 -25.35 -0.37 -0.08
CA SER A 93 -24.91 0.97 -0.51
C SER A 93 -23.46 1.25 -0.11
N GLU A 94 -22.50 0.55 -0.70
CA GLU A 94 -21.28 1.26 -1.10
C GLU A 94 -21.53 1.93 -2.45
N ALA A 95 -20.88 3.08 -2.66
CA ALA A 95 -20.94 3.78 -3.93
C ALA A 95 -20.71 2.77 -5.05
N THR A 96 -21.57 2.83 -6.09
CA THR A 96 -21.25 2.19 -7.38
C THR A 96 -19.75 2.33 -7.60
N PRO A 97 -19.03 1.22 -7.88
CA PRO A 97 -17.60 1.31 -8.14
C PRO A 97 -17.40 2.45 -9.12
N ILE A 98 -16.40 3.30 -8.89
CA ILE A 98 -16.16 4.49 -9.70
C ILE A 98 -16.02 4.03 -11.15
N ALA A 99 -17.13 4.05 -11.88
CA ALA A 99 -17.18 3.63 -13.25
C ALA A 99 -16.49 4.74 -14.03
N GLY A 100 -15.19 4.56 -14.29
CA GLY A 100 -14.43 5.53 -15.09
C GLY A 100 -12.95 5.68 -14.77
N GLU A 101 -12.37 4.99 -13.79
CA GLU A 101 -10.92 4.99 -13.63
C GLU A 101 -10.29 3.80 -14.38
N ALA A 102 -9.05 3.96 -14.84
CA ALA A 102 -8.33 2.87 -15.49
C ALA A 102 -7.82 1.89 -14.43
N PRO A 103 -7.71 0.58 -14.74
CA PRO A 103 -7.06 -0.38 -13.86
C PRO A 103 -5.68 0.13 -13.40
N PRO A 104 -5.31 0.01 -12.11
CA PRO A 104 -4.03 0.47 -11.58
C PRO A 104 -2.81 -0.11 -12.32
N PHE A 105 -2.95 -1.33 -12.85
CA PHE A 105 -1.96 -2.04 -13.64
C PHE A 105 -2.55 -2.45 -14.99
N SER A 106 -1.68 -2.87 -15.93
CA SER A 106 -2.21 -3.44 -17.18
C SER A 106 -3.10 -4.65 -16.86
N VAL A 107 -4.22 -4.81 -17.55
CA VAL A 107 -5.11 -5.98 -17.36
C VAL A 107 -4.36 -7.30 -17.51
N SER A 108 -3.32 -7.35 -18.35
CA SER A 108 -2.46 -8.53 -18.53
C SER A 108 -1.61 -8.87 -17.31
N ASP A 109 -1.40 -7.91 -16.40
CA ASP A 109 -0.61 -8.07 -15.20
C ASP A 109 -1.45 -8.52 -14.00
N THR A 110 -2.78 -8.57 -14.12
CA THR A 110 -3.70 -8.89 -13.01
C THR A 110 -3.37 -10.22 -12.32
N PHE A 111 -2.92 -11.23 -13.09
CA PHE A 111 -2.48 -12.53 -12.56
C PHE A 111 -0.95 -12.65 -12.46
N ASN A 112 -0.28 -11.50 -12.33
CA ASN A 112 1.16 -11.38 -12.24
C ASN A 112 1.61 -10.30 -11.23
N LEU A 113 0.82 -10.07 -10.18
CA LEU A 113 1.12 -9.10 -9.12
C LEU A 113 1.79 -9.81 -7.92
N SER A 114 2.74 -9.15 -7.27
CA SER A 114 3.46 -9.69 -6.11
C SER A 114 3.96 -8.55 -5.22
N SER A 115 3.61 -8.59 -3.93
CA SER A 115 4.02 -7.54 -2.97
C SER A 115 5.45 -7.74 -2.47
N LEU A 116 5.94 -9.00 -2.44
CA LEU A 116 7.29 -9.35 -2.01
C LEU A 116 7.81 -10.57 -2.78
N ALA A 117 8.00 -10.42 -4.09
CA ALA A 117 8.41 -11.50 -4.96
C ALA A 117 9.69 -12.19 -4.46
N GLY A 118 9.60 -13.50 -4.23
CA GLY A 118 10.71 -14.32 -3.73
C GLY A 118 10.75 -14.50 -2.22
N ALA A 119 9.76 -14.00 -1.47
CA ALA A 119 9.53 -14.43 -0.11
C ALA A 119 9.38 -15.97 -0.04
N ASN A 120 9.67 -16.51 1.13
CA ASN A 120 9.48 -17.93 1.41
C ASN A 120 8.01 -18.26 1.70
N HIS A 121 7.24 -17.30 2.19
CA HIS A 121 5.84 -17.50 2.55
C HIS A 121 4.93 -16.74 1.59
N THR A 122 3.80 -17.34 1.22
CA THR A 122 2.91 -16.80 0.18
C THR A 122 1.45 -16.78 0.64
N ILE A 123 0.76 -15.68 0.37
CA ILE A 123 -0.69 -15.57 0.38
C ILE A 123 -1.10 -15.45 -1.08
N TYR A 124 -1.70 -16.49 -1.65
CA TYR A 124 -2.15 -16.52 -3.04
C TYR A 124 -3.64 -16.19 -3.11
N LEU A 125 -3.97 -15.10 -3.80
CA LEU A 125 -5.34 -14.66 -4.05
C LEU A 125 -5.83 -15.32 -5.34
N ASP A 126 -6.67 -16.36 -5.18
CA ASP A 126 -7.14 -17.20 -6.28
C ASP A 126 -8.52 -16.75 -6.77
N PHE A 127 -8.52 -15.81 -7.72
CA PHE A 127 -9.73 -15.32 -8.39
C PHE A 127 -10.18 -16.21 -9.56
N ASN A 128 -9.34 -17.16 -10.00
CA ASN A 128 -9.56 -17.94 -11.23
C ASN A 128 -10.59 -19.07 -11.06
N GLY A 129 -11.10 -19.25 -9.84
CA GLY A 129 -11.90 -20.40 -9.45
C GLY A 129 -11.02 -21.58 -9.05
N HIS A 130 -11.54 -22.42 -8.16
CA HIS A 130 -10.76 -23.51 -7.59
C HIS A 130 -11.60 -24.76 -7.38
N THR A 131 -10.99 -25.94 -7.56
CA THR A 131 -11.57 -27.21 -7.17
C THR A 131 -10.83 -27.76 -5.97
N THR A 132 -11.39 -27.56 -4.79
CA THR A 132 -10.83 -28.06 -3.52
C THR A 132 -11.09 -29.56 -3.42
N THR A 133 -10.06 -30.35 -3.16
CA THR A 133 -10.15 -31.81 -3.02
C THR A 133 -9.23 -32.33 -1.94
N GLY A 134 -9.64 -33.39 -1.23
CA GLY A 134 -8.77 -34.08 -0.27
C GLY A 134 -8.40 -33.26 0.97
N THR A 135 -9.17 -32.20 1.23
CA THR A 135 -9.04 -31.36 2.44
C THR A 135 -10.15 -31.69 3.42
N LEU A 136 -10.04 -31.15 4.63
CA LEU A 136 -11.06 -31.30 5.67
C LEU A 136 -12.40 -30.69 5.27
N TRP A 137 -12.39 -29.59 4.49
CA TRP A 137 -13.60 -29.02 3.90
C TRP A 137 -14.40 -30.05 3.10
N ASN A 138 -13.71 -30.90 2.32
CA ASN A 138 -14.37 -31.93 1.54
C ASN A 138 -15.02 -33.00 2.41
N GLU A 139 -14.32 -33.45 3.47
CA GLU A 139 -14.83 -34.46 4.39
C GLU A 139 -16.08 -33.96 5.11
N THR A 140 -16.02 -32.75 5.66
CA THR A 140 -17.08 -32.14 6.46
C THR A 140 -18.29 -31.72 5.63
N TYR A 141 -18.07 -30.99 4.52
CA TYR A 141 -19.13 -30.30 3.78
C TYR A 141 -19.57 -31.00 2.49
N ALA A 142 -18.76 -31.91 1.96
CA ALA A 142 -19.03 -32.56 0.67
C ALA A 142 -18.99 -34.10 0.73
N SER A 143 -18.97 -34.69 1.94
CA SER A 143 -18.87 -36.16 2.12
C SER A 143 -17.69 -36.77 1.36
N GLY A 144 -16.56 -36.07 1.34
CA GLY A 144 -15.33 -36.43 0.62
C GLY A 144 -15.35 -36.08 -0.88
N SER A 145 -16.43 -35.51 -1.41
CA SER A 145 -16.51 -35.06 -2.80
C SER A 145 -15.76 -33.75 -3.01
N SER A 146 -15.38 -33.46 -4.25
CA SER A 146 -14.79 -32.18 -4.63
C SER A 146 -15.75 -31.01 -4.38
N ILE A 147 -15.21 -29.90 -3.90
CA ILE A 147 -15.90 -28.62 -3.79
C ILE A 147 -15.42 -27.74 -4.94
N VAL A 148 -16.35 -27.14 -5.68
CA VAL A 148 -16.03 -26.30 -6.85
C VAL A 148 -16.47 -24.87 -6.55
N THR A 149 -15.49 -23.99 -6.36
CA THR A 149 -15.72 -22.55 -6.27
C THR A 149 -15.54 -21.94 -7.66
N PRO A 150 -16.56 -21.29 -8.24
CA PRO A 150 -16.44 -20.58 -9.50
C PRO A 150 -15.38 -19.48 -9.46
N ALA A 151 -14.98 -18.99 -10.64
CA ALA A 151 -14.18 -17.79 -10.73
C ALA A 151 -14.94 -16.58 -10.12
N TYR A 152 -14.18 -15.61 -9.61
CA TYR A 152 -14.74 -14.34 -9.16
C TYR A 152 -15.53 -13.67 -10.28
N ASP A 153 -16.74 -13.21 -9.99
CA ASP A 153 -17.66 -12.68 -10.99
C ASP A 153 -18.54 -11.59 -10.37
N ILE A 154 -18.55 -10.41 -11.00
CA ILE A 154 -19.39 -9.28 -10.59
C ILE A 154 -20.28 -8.77 -11.72
N ASP A 155 -20.17 -9.35 -12.92
CA ASP A 155 -20.98 -8.98 -14.09
C ASP A 155 -21.88 -10.12 -14.62
N GLY A 156 -21.82 -11.30 -14.00
CA GLY A 156 -22.63 -12.46 -14.32
C GLY A 156 -22.02 -13.34 -15.42
N ASN A 157 -20.73 -13.18 -15.74
CA ASN A 157 -20.02 -13.92 -16.78
C ASN A 157 -18.71 -14.55 -16.26
N VAL A 158 -18.84 -15.57 -15.42
CA VAL A 158 -17.77 -16.46 -14.93
C VAL A 158 -16.80 -17.04 -15.98
N ALA A 159 -17.09 -16.93 -17.29
CA ALA A 159 -16.25 -17.49 -18.35
C ALA A 159 -15.09 -16.56 -18.78
N VAL A 160 -15.22 -15.24 -18.57
CA VAL A 160 -14.24 -14.24 -19.02
C VAL A 160 -14.26 -13.04 -18.08
N PHE A 161 -13.09 -12.67 -17.54
CA PHE A 161 -12.98 -11.45 -16.74
C PHE A 161 -13.12 -10.19 -17.60
N SER A 162 -13.99 -9.29 -17.18
CA SER A 162 -14.11 -7.95 -17.75
C SER A 162 -12.95 -7.04 -17.32
N THR A 163 -12.73 -5.95 -18.05
CA THR A 163 -11.76 -4.91 -17.62
C THR A 163 -12.07 -4.38 -16.22
N PHE A 164 -13.36 -4.32 -15.89
CA PHE A 164 -13.82 -3.82 -14.61
C PHE A 164 -13.50 -4.80 -13.47
N GLU A 165 -13.66 -6.11 -13.69
CA GLU A 165 -13.20 -7.13 -12.76
C GLU A 165 -11.68 -7.12 -12.58
N HIS A 166 -10.92 -6.94 -13.67
CA HIS A 166 -9.48 -6.78 -13.58
C HIS A 166 -9.08 -5.58 -12.70
N GLU A 167 -9.76 -4.45 -12.83
CA GLU A 167 -9.54 -3.29 -11.94
C GLU A 167 -9.83 -3.63 -10.48
N VAL A 168 -10.99 -4.26 -10.21
CA VAL A 168 -11.39 -4.63 -8.85
C VAL A 168 -10.40 -5.61 -8.22
N MET A 169 -9.99 -6.66 -8.94
CA MET A 169 -8.97 -7.61 -8.47
C MET A 169 -7.64 -6.95 -8.14
N GLN A 170 -7.20 -5.99 -8.97
CA GLN A 170 -5.95 -5.27 -8.75
C GLN A 170 -6.02 -4.40 -7.49
N ARG A 171 -7.14 -3.72 -7.25
CA ARG A 171 -7.34 -2.91 -6.05
C ARG A 171 -7.52 -3.75 -4.79
N ILE A 172 -8.22 -4.89 -4.87
CA ILE A 172 -8.26 -5.89 -3.78
C ILE A 172 -6.85 -6.34 -3.43
N TRP A 173 -6.04 -6.71 -4.43
CA TRP A 173 -4.65 -7.08 -4.20
C TRP A 173 -3.85 -5.95 -3.55
N GLN A 174 -4.05 -4.68 -3.93
CA GLN A 174 -3.36 -3.54 -3.31
C GLN A 174 -3.71 -3.39 -1.83
N ARG A 175 -4.98 -3.50 -1.43
CA ARG A 175 -5.43 -3.38 -0.04
C ARG A 175 -4.88 -4.51 0.83
N VAL A 176 -5.04 -5.75 0.39
CA VAL A 176 -4.47 -6.91 1.11
C VAL A 176 -2.94 -6.83 1.15
N ALA A 177 -2.29 -6.37 0.08
CA ALA A 177 -0.84 -6.17 0.09
C ALA A 177 -0.38 -5.11 1.11
N GLU A 178 -1.22 -4.10 1.41
CA GLU A 178 -0.96 -3.10 2.44
C GLU A 178 -1.10 -3.67 3.85
N ASP A 179 -2.15 -4.46 4.13
CA ASP A 179 -2.35 -5.14 5.42
C ASP A 179 -1.17 -6.03 5.81
N PHE A 180 -0.58 -6.68 4.81
CA PHE A 180 0.59 -7.55 4.98
C PHE A 180 1.92 -6.88 4.61
N ALA A 181 1.95 -5.58 4.31
CA ALA A 181 3.17 -4.84 3.99
C ALA A 181 4.24 -4.92 5.10
N PRO A 182 3.90 -4.94 6.40
CA PRO A 182 4.90 -5.07 7.47
C PRO A 182 5.61 -6.43 7.54
N PHE A 183 5.05 -7.48 6.93
CA PHE A 183 5.51 -8.86 7.14
C PHE A 183 6.29 -9.44 5.97
N ASN A 184 7.20 -10.37 6.27
CA ASN A 184 8.02 -11.08 5.29
C ASN A 184 7.24 -12.22 4.60
N VAL A 185 6.12 -11.85 4.00
CA VAL A 185 5.21 -12.72 3.24
C VAL A 185 4.88 -12.04 1.91
N ASN A 186 4.68 -12.85 0.87
CA ASN A 186 4.31 -12.37 -0.46
C ASN A 186 2.80 -12.51 -0.66
N VAL A 187 2.09 -11.38 -0.81
CA VAL A 187 0.71 -11.36 -1.30
C VAL A 187 0.73 -11.31 -2.82
N THR A 188 0.09 -12.27 -3.48
CA THR A 188 0.23 -12.44 -4.93
C THR A 188 -1.03 -12.97 -5.60
N THR A 189 -1.21 -12.57 -6.86
CA THR A 189 -2.18 -13.16 -7.79
C THR A 189 -1.52 -14.13 -8.78
N VAL A 190 -0.23 -14.43 -8.60
CA VAL A 190 0.49 -15.44 -9.39
C VAL A 190 0.22 -16.81 -8.79
N GLU A 191 -0.42 -17.69 -9.56
CA GLU A 191 -0.55 -19.09 -9.15
C GLU A 191 0.85 -19.72 -9.01
N SER A 192 1.20 -20.05 -7.78
CA SER A 192 2.45 -20.71 -7.44
C SER A 192 2.29 -22.23 -7.51
N PRO A 193 3.38 -23.01 -7.68
CA PRO A 193 3.31 -24.45 -7.53
C PRO A 193 2.70 -24.81 -6.17
N ALA A 194 1.87 -25.85 -6.10
CA ALA A 194 1.19 -26.24 -4.85
C ALA A 194 2.15 -26.41 -3.66
N SER A 195 3.40 -26.83 -3.91
CA SER A 195 4.45 -26.92 -2.88
C SER A 195 4.81 -25.60 -2.21
N ASP A 196 4.52 -24.46 -2.83
CA ASP A 196 4.75 -23.12 -2.28
C ASP A 196 3.53 -22.58 -1.51
N LEU A 197 2.42 -23.32 -1.51
CA LEU A 197 1.15 -22.96 -0.86
C LEU A 197 0.73 -23.98 0.21
N ILE A 198 1.59 -24.95 0.51
CA ILE A 198 1.27 -26.09 1.36
C ILE A 198 2.47 -26.39 2.25
N LYS A 199 2.27 -26.39 3.56
CA LYS A 199 3.34 -26.79 4.49
C LYS A 199 3.43 -28.31 4.52
N SER A 200 4.36 -28.86 3.75
CA SER A 200 4.45 -30.31 3.56
C SER A 200 4.92 -31.07 4.80
N ASN A 201 5.76 -30.46 5.64
CA ASN A 201 6.26 -31.02 6.90
C ASN A 201 7.00 -29.94 7.73
N ALA A 202 7.46 -30.30 8.93
CA ALA A 202 8.17 -29.39 9.83
C ALA A 202 9.53 -28.87 9.34
N SER A 203 10.16 -29.52 8.34
CA SER A 203 11.40 -29.04 7.71
C SER A 203 11.14 -28.18 6.47
N ASP A 204 9.88 -28.00 6.10
CA ASP A 204 9.51 -27.09 5.02
C ASP A 204 9.92 -25.67 5.40
N THR A 205 10.45 -24.94 4.44
CA THR A 205 10.88 -23.55 4.60
C THR A 205 10.17 -22.62 3.64
N ARG A 206 9.26 -23.14 2.80
CA ARG A 206 8.54 -22.39 1.79
C ARG A 206 7.14 -22.96 1.61
N TRP A 207 6.15 -22.26 2.14
CA TRP A 207 4.75 -22.64 2.05
C TRP A 207 3.86 -21.40 2.04
N GLY A 208 2.55 -21.56 2.13
CA GLY A 208 1.64 -20.43 2.12
C GLY A 208 0.22 -20.86 2.38
N VAL A 209 -0.70 -19.98 2.00
CA VAL A 209 -2.13 -20.25 1.97
C VAL A 209 -2.70 -19.84 0.63
N ARG A 210 -3.65 -20.64 0.11
CA ARG A 210 -4.52 -20.25 -0.99
C ARG A 210 -5.79 -19.64 -0.40
N VAL A 211 -6.13 -18.43 -0.82
CA VAL A 211 -7.42 -17.80 -0.54
C VAL A 211 -8.26 -17.92 -1.81
N VAL A 212 -9.29 -18.75 -1.78
CA VAL A 212 -10.18 -19.00 -2.92
C VAL A 212 -11.28 -17.94 -2.90
N ILE A 213 -11.34 -17.11 -3.95
CA ILE A 213 -12.25 -15.97 -4.03
C ILE A 213 -13.27 -16.23 -5.14
N GLY A 214 -14.54 -16.34 -4.80
CA GLY A 214 -15.61 -16.59 -5.77
C GLY A 214 -16.96 -16.89 -5.11
N GLU A 215 -17.98 -17.13 -5.93
CA GLU A 215 -19.36 -17.35 -5.45
C GLU A 215 -19.45 -18.51 -4.43
N ASN A 216 -20.23 -18.29 -3.36
CA ASN A 216 -20.55 -19.34 -2.40
C ASN A 216 -21.56 -20.34 -2.97
N THR A 217 -21.10 -21.56 -3.27
CA THR A 217 -21.93 -22.63 -3.85
C THR A 217 -22.13 -23.83 -2.92
N TRP A 218 -21.52 -23.81 -1.73
CA TRP A 218 -21.37 -25.01 -0.91
C TRP A 218 -21.41 -24.77 0.60
N TYR A 219 -21.14 -23.55 1.06
CA TYR A 219 -21.16 -23.19 2.47
C TYR A 219 -22.47 -22.50 2.85
N HIS A 220 -22.71 -22.30 4.15
CA HIS A 220 -23.81 -21.44 4.60
C HIS A 220 -23.49 -19.96 4.31
N ASP A 221 -24.45 -19.07 4.57
CA ASP A 221 -24.30 -17.64 4.29
C ASP A 221 -23.17 -17.03 5.15
N ALA A 222 -22.02 -16.77 4.54
CA ALA A 222 -20.83 -16.17 5.16
C ALA A 222 -20.09 -15.29 4.12
N GLY A 223 -19.37 -14.26 4.59
CA GLY A 223 -18.49 -13.44 3.77
C GLY A 223 -17.17 -14.14 3.44
N GLY A 224 -16.72 -15.04 4.32
CA GLY A 224 -15.55 -15.90 4.17
C GLY A 224 -15.53 -17.00 5.23
N VAL A 225 -14.62 -17.95 5.10
CA VAL A 225 -14.38 -18.99 6.12
C VAL A 225 -12.95 -19.53 6.04
N ALA A 226 -12.35 -19.78 7.21
CA ALA A 226 -11.03 -20.36 7.36
C ALA A 226 -10.93 -21.28 8.59
N TYR A 227 -10.01 -22.24 8.53
CA TYR A 227 -9.57 -22.97 9.72
C TYR A 227 -8.49 -22.16 10.45
N ILE A 228 -8.59 -22.07 11.77
CA ILE A 228 -7.55 -21.44 12.59
C ILE A 228 -6.23 -22.23 12.47
N ASP A 229 -5.11 -21.52 12.51
CA ASP A 229 -3.74 -22.05 12.40
C ASP A 229 -3.42 -22.77 11.06
N SER A 230 -4.33 -22.68 10.09
CA SER A 230 -4.22 -23.40 8.81
C SER A 230 -3.09 -22.97 7.91
N PHE A 231 -2.48 -21.81 8.14
CA PHE A 231 -1.27 -21.39 7.43
C PHE A 231 -0.12 -22.39 7.61
N ASN A 232 -0.16 -23.19 8.69
CA ASN A 232 0.84 -24.20 9.00
C ASN A 232 0.47 -25.62 8.52
N TRP A 233 -0.58 -25.83 7.72
CA TRP A 233 -0.89 -27.12 7.09
C TRP A 233 -1.65 -26.95 5.76
N ASP A 234 -2.10 -28.04 5.13
CA ASP A 234 -2.59 -28.05 3.75
C ASP A 234 -4.12 -27.85 3.66
N THR A 235 -4.58 -26.60 3.77
CA THR A 235 -6.00 -26.29 3.49
C THR A 235 -6.18 -24.84 3.04
N PRO A 236 -7.08 -24.55 2.07
CA PRO A 236 -7.38 -23.18 1.66
C PRO A 236 -8.29 -22.47 2.67
N ALA A 237 -8.27 -21.13 2.59
CA ALA A 237 -9.32 -20.26 3.09
C ALA A 237 -10.24 -19.83 1.94
N PHE A 238 -11.47 -19.41 2.23
CA PHE A 238 -12.45 -19.01 1.22
C PHE A 238 -13.02 -17.63 1.51
N VAL A 239 -13.27 -16.86 0.45
CA VAL A 239 -13.95 -15.58 0.50
C VAL A 239 -15.05 -15.56 -0.55
N PHE A 240 -16.25 -15.18 -0.12
CA PHE A 240 -17.48 -15.26 -0.88
C PHE A 240 -18.10 -13.92 -1.22
N ASN A 241 -17.63 -12.84 -0.58
CA ASN A 241 -18.03 -11.48 -0.91
C ASN A 241 -17.73 -11.14 -2.39
N THR A 242 -18.44 -10.15 -2.93
CA THR A 242 -18.27 -9.72 -4.32
C THR A 242 -17.86 -8.26 -4.48
N SER A 243 -18.08 -7.39 -3.49
CA SER A 243 -17.67 -5.98 -3.59
C SER A 243 -16.17 -5.82 -3.35
N LEU A 244 -15.59 -4.72 -3.86
CA LEU A 244 -14.15 -4.46 -3.74
C LEU A 244 -13.70 -4.39 -2.27
N SER A 245 -14.39 -3.58 -1.46
CA SER A 245 -14.04 -3.40 -0.06
C SER A 245 -14.29 -4.69 0.72
N ASP A 246 -15.46 -5.31 0.53
CA ASP A 246 -15.84 -6.49 1.32
C ASP A 246 -14.94 -7.70 1.02
N VAL A 247 -14.47 -7.86 -0.22
CA VAL A 247 -13.52 -8.92 -0.57
C VAL A 247 -12.15 -8.65 0.05
N ALA A 248 -11.65 -7.41 -0.01
CA ALA A 248 -10.34 -7.09 0.57
C ALA A 248 -10.32 -7.33 2.08
N GLU A 249 -11.31 -6.81 2.80
CA GLU A 249 -11.47 -7.01 4.25
C GLU A 249 -11.58 -8.50 4.60
N ALA A 250 -12.45 -9.22 3.89
CA ALA A 250 -12.63 -10.66 4.11
C ALA A 250 -11.33 -11.44 3.87
N VAL A 251 -10.59 -11.15 2.79
CA VAL A 251 -9.32 -11.84 2.52
C VAL A 251 -8.35 -11.65 3.68
N SER A 252 -8.17 -10.43 4.18
CA SER A 252 -7.24 -10.17 5.29
C SER A 252 -7.69 -10.83 6.59
N HIS A 253 -9.00 -10.81 6.87
CA HIS A 253 -9.61 -11.47 8.02
C HIS A 253 -9.42 -13.00 7.98
N GLU A 254 -9.77 -13.65 6.86
CA GLU A 254 -9.65 -15.11 6.73
C GLU A 254 -8.19 -15.57 6.75
N VAL A 255 -7.28 -14.77 6.19
CA VAL A 255 -5.84 -15.03 6.35
C VAL A 255 -5.42 -14.85 7.81
N GLY A 256 -5.98 -13.88 8.55
CA GLY A 256 -5.80 -13.72 9.99
C GLY A 256 -6.12 -14.99 10.77
N HIS A 257 -7.27 -15.63 10.51
CA HIS A 257 -7.58 -16.95 11.08
C HIS A 257 -6.52 -18.00 10.74
N THR A 258 -6.11 -18.08 9.47
CA THR A 258 -5.07 -19.06 9.08
C THR A 258 -3.78 -18.86 9.86
N LEU A 259 -3.50 -17.62 10.28
CA LEU A 259 -2.32 -17.23 11.05
C LEU A 259 -2.49 -17.38 12.58
N GLY A 260 -3.65 -17.83 13.05
CA GLY A 260 -3.92 -18.12 14.47
C GLY A 260 -4.68 -17.01 15.21
N LEU A 261 -5.36 -16.10 14.50
CA LEU A 261 -6.12 -15.01 15.11
C LEU A 261 -7.59 -15.40 15.29
N ASP A 262 -8.15 -14.99 16.43
CA ASP A 262 -9.55 -15.09 16.80
C ASP A 262 -10.27 -13.77 16.48
N HIS A 263 -11.60 -13.77 16.53
CA HIS A 263 -12.38 -12.56 16.30
C HIS A 263 -12.11 -11.47 17.36
N ASP A 264 -12.11 -10.22 16.90
CA ASP A 264 -12.12 -9.03 17.72
C ASP A 264 -13.56 -8.52 17.85
N GLY A 265 -14.18 -8.86 18.98
CA GLY A 265 -15.56 -8.53 19.30
C GLY A 265 -15.71 -7.58 20.47
N THR A 266 -16.92 -7.53 21.01
CA THR A 266 -17.25 -6.84 22.26
C THR A 266 -17.81 -7.83 23.28
N SER A 267 -18.20 -7.35 24.46
CA SER A 267 -18.89 -8.21 25.43
C SER A 267 -20.27 -8.70 24.96
N ALA A 268 -20.83 -8.10 23.90
CA ALA A 268 -22.18 -8.40 23.38
C ALA A 268 -22.18 -8.94 21.95
N GLU A 269 -21.22 -8.53 21.13
CA GLU A 269 -21.15 -8.80 19.69
C GLU A 269 -19.87 -9.55 19.37
N GLU A 270 -19.95 -10.53 18.48
CA GLU A 270 -18.78 -11.31 18.05
C GLU A 270 -17.79 -10.49 17.23
N TYR A 271 -18.29 -9.55 16.41
CA TYR A 271 -17.49 -8.67 15.57
C TYR A 271 -17.65 -7.23 16.02
N TYR A 272 -16.54 -6.57 16.30
CA TYR A 272 -16.53 -5.15 16.56
C TYR A 272 -16.55 -4.36 15.24
N GLU A 273 -17.60 -3.55 15.03
CA GLU A 273 -17.78 -2.70 13.83
C GLU A 273 -16.86 -1.45 13.81
N GLY A 274 -16.03 -1.29 14.84
CA GLY A 274 -15.17 -0.13 14.99
C GLY A 274 -15.89 1.10 15.57
N HIS A 275 -15.23 2.24 15.42
CA HIS A 275 -15.71 3.52 15.91
C HIS A 275 -15.07 4.70 15.16
N GLY A 276 -15.53 5.91 15.46
CA GLY A 276 -15.02 7.11 14.80
C GLY A 276 -15.69 7.34 13.44
N SER A 277 -15.08 8.16 12.60
CA SER A 277 -15.65 8.56 11.32
C SER A 277 -14.59 9.21 10.43
N GLY A 278 -14.85 9.26 9.12
CA GLY A 278 -13.91 9.86 8.17
C GLY A 278 -12.60 9.07 8.09
N THR A 279 -11.52 9.71 7.66
CA THR A 279 -10.24 9.06 7.39
C THR A 279 -9.66 8.31 8.61
N THR A 280 -9.95 8.76 9.83
CA THR A 280 -9.49 8.14 11.08
C THR A 280 -10.55 7.29 11.78
N GLY A 281 -11.68 6.98 11.11
CA GLY A 281 -12.61 5.96 11.58
C GLY A 281 -11.92 4.60 11.58
N TRP A 282 -11.91 3.93 12.74
CA TRP A 282 -11.02 2.82 13.05
C TRP A 282 -11.78 1.53 13.39
N ALA A 283 -11.32 0.40 12.87
CA ALA A 283 -11.75 -0.95 13.24
C ALA A 283 -10.57 -1.93 13.27
N PRO A 284 -10.67 -3.04 14.01
CA PRO A 284 -9.73 -4.15 13.91
C PRO A 284 -10.01 -5.02 12.68
N ILE A 285 -8.97 -5.54 12.01
CA ILE A 285 -9.08 -6.47 10.87
C ILE A 285 -9.88 -7.73 11.28
N MET A 286 -9.65 -8.24 12.49
CA MET A 286 -10.36 -9.40 13.03
C MET A 286 -11.77 -9.07 13.56
N GLY A 287 -12.25 -7.84 13.40
CA GLY A 287 -13.64 -7.44 13.65
C GLY A 287 -14.45 -7.33 12.37
N ALA A 288 -15.35 -6.34 12.31
CA ALA A 288 -16.14 -6.01 11.11
C ALA A 288 -15.69 -4.65 10.55
N GLY A 289 -14.52 -4.63 9.91
CA GLY A 289 -13.87 -3.42 9.36
C GLY A 289 -14.59 -2.73 8.20
N TYR A 290 -15.63 -3.35 7.63
CA TYR A 290 -16.36 -2.90 6.44
C TYR A 290 -16.86 -1.45 6.46
N TYR A 291 -16.98 -0.83 7.63
CA TYR A 291 -17.58 0.50 7.82
C TYR A 291 -16.57 1.60 8.16
N GLN A 292 -15.27 1.27 8.17
CA GLN A 292 -14.21 2.17 8.62
C GLN A 292 -13.18 2.42 7.51
N ASN A 293 -12.48 3.56 7.57
CA ASN A 293 -11.46 3.91 6.58
C ASN A 293 -10.05 3.51 7.00
N LEU A 294 -9.85 3.20 8.28
CA LEU A 294 -8.60 2.72 8.86
C LEU A 294 -8.89 1.38 9.54
N VAL A 295 -8.45 0.27 8.93
CA VAL A 295 -8.65 -1.07 9.47
C VAL A 295 -7.28 -1.68 9.75
N GLN A 296 -7.01 -2.07 11.00
CA GLN A 296 -5.65 -2.41 11.43
C GLN A 296 -5.60 -3.71 12.23
N TRP A 297 -4.42 -4.33 12.28
CA TRP A 297 -4.13 -5.37 13.28
C TRP A 297 -4.25 -4.80 14.70
N SER A 298 -4.70 -5.62 15.64
CA SER A 298 -5.15 -5.19 16.95
C SER A 298 -4.50 -5.96 18.09
N LYS A 299 -4.67 -5.44 19.30
CA LYS A 299 -4.41 -6.19 20.53
C LYS A 299 -5.48 -5.97 21.60
N GLY A 300 -6.70 -5.67 21.15
CA GLY A 300 -7.86 -5.44 22.01
C GLY A 300 -7.75 -4.18 22.88
N GLU A 301 -7.17 -3.10 22.37
CA GLU A 301 -7.05 -1.84 23.12
C GLU A 301 -8.34 -1.00 23.16
N TYR A 302 -9.28 -1.29 22.26
CA TYR A 302 -10.53 -0.56 22.15
C TYR A 302 -11.47 -0.90 23.31
N THR A 303 -12.42 0.01 23.55
CA THR A 303 -13.37 -0.11 24.65
C THR A 303 -14.28 -1.33 24.46
N ASP A 304 -14.44 -2.10 25.53
CA ASP A 304 -15.27 -3.32 25.59
C ASP A 304 -14.77 -4.51 24.75
N SER A 305 -13.50 -4.49 24.33
CA SER A 305 -12.89 -5.63 23.64
C SER A 305 -12.98 -6.93 24.48
N ASN A 306 -13.39 -8.02 23.83
CA ASN A 306 -13.48 -9.36 24.41
C ASN A 306 -12.27 -10.25 24.08
N ASN A 307 -11.39 -9.82 23.18
CA ASN A 307 -10.20 -10.51 22.74
C ASN A 307 -8.96 -9.64 23.00
N ASN A 308 -7.91 -10.22 23.58
CA ASN A 308 -6.65 -9.53 23.89
C ASN A 308 -5.44 -10.25 23.30
N GLN A 309 -5.63 -10.98 22.20
CA GLN A 309 -4.54 -11.51 21.39
C GLN A 309 -3.59 -10.38 20.98
N ASP A 310 -2.30 -10.68 20.85
CA ASP A 310 -1.32 -9.74 20.28
C ASP A 310 -1.09 -10.18 18.84
N ASP A 311 -1.92 -9.67 17.92
CA ASP A 311 -1.93 -10.06 16.51
C ASP A 311 -0.54 -10.01 15.89
N LEU A 312 0.17 -8.91 16.10
CA LEU A 312 1.50 -8.70 15.55
C LEU A 312 2.49 -9.74 16.08
N SER A 313 2.43 -10.07 17.37
CA SER A 313 3.24 -11.14 17.95
C SER A 313 2.86 -12.51 17.38
N ILE A 314 1.57 -12.82 17.23
CA ILE A 314 1.10 -14.12 16.71
C ILE A 314 1.57 -14.30 15.26
N ILE A 315 1.26 -13.33 14.38
CA ILE A 315 1.64 -13.33 12.97
C ILE A 315 3.15 -13.56 12.82
N THR A 316 3.97 -12.84 13.60
CA THR A 316 5.42 -12.80 13.39
C THR A 316 6.22 -13.88 14.12
N THR A 317 5.59 -14.69 14.97
CA THR A 317 6.29 -15.72 15.76
C THR A 317 5.80 -17.15 15.52
N GLN A 318 4.59 -17.34 14.98
CA GLN A 318 3.96 -18.66 14.91
C GLN A 318 3.86 -19.24 13.49
N ASN A 319 4.07 -18.42 12.46
CA ASN A 319 3.72 -18.77 11.06
C ASN A 319 4.91 -18.97 10.13
N GLY A 320 6.13 -19.07 10.68
CA GLY A 320 7.35 -19.34 9.91
C GLY A 320 8.00 -18.10 9.26
N PHE A 321 7.34 -16.95 9.31
CA PHE A 321 7.88 -15.64 8.94
C PHE A 321 7.73 -14.64 10.09
N GLY A 322 8.49 -13.55 10.00
CA GLY A 322 8.37 -12.40 10.90
C GLY A 322 8.15 -11.12 10.10
N TYR A 323 8.47 -9.97 10.69
CA TYR A 323 8.50 -8.70 9.97
C TYR A 323 9.43 -8.71 8.76
N ARG A 324 9.18 -7.79 7.83
CA ARG A 324 10.16 -7.42 6.80
C ARG A 324 11.44 -6.90 7.45
N ALA A 325 12.50 -6.86 6.63
CA ALA A 325 13.71 -6.18 7.05
C ALA A 325 13.50 -4.67 6.89
N ASP A 326 13.91 -3.93 7.92
CA ASP A 326 14.03 -2.47 7.93
C ASP A 326 14.67 -1.95 6.61
N ASP A 327 14.00 -1.01 5.95
CA ASP A 327 14.41 -0.40 4.70
C ASP A 327 15.13 0.96 4.89
N HIS A 328 14.99 1.60 6.06
CA HIS A 328 15.55 2.92 6.36
C HIS A 328 16.06 3.06 7.81
N GLY A 329 17.32 3.48 7.96
CA GLY A 329 17.92 3.50 9.29
C GLY A 329 17.31 4.53 10.26
N SER A 330 17.16 4.13 11.52
CA SER A 330 16.39 4.87 12.54
C SER A 330 17.07 6.03 13.27
N SER A 331 17.96 6.75 12.59
CA SER A 331 18.65 7.92 13.14
C SER A 331 19.15 8.87 12.07
N ILE A 332 19.44 10.11 12.46
CA ILE A 332 20.10 11.11 11.61
C ILE A 332 21.40 10.57 10.98
N GLY A 333 22.18 9.79 11.72
CA GLY A 333 23.47 9.24 11.24
C GLY A 333 23.31 8.12 10.20
N THR A 334 22.14 7.52 10.11
CA THR A 334 21.79 6.42 9.20
C THR A 334 20.71 6.82 8.19
N ALA A 335 20.39 8.11 8.12
CA ALA A 335 19.30 8.61 7.29
C ALA A 335 19.54 8.33 5.80
N SER A 336 18.51 7.83 5.11
CA SER A 336 18.52 7.66 3.67
C SER A 336 18.52 9.00 2.95
N THR A 337 19.31 9.14 1.89
CA THR A 337 19.31 10.37 1.09
C THR A 337 18.14 10.38 0.11
N VAL A 338 17.33 11.43 0.14
CA VAL A 338 16.28 11.65 -0.87
C VAL A 338 16.93 12.13 -2.18
N ILE A 339 16.61 11.45 -3.28
CA ILE A 339 17.13 11.78 -4.62
C ILE A 339 15.96 12.11 -5.54
N GLY A 340 16.03 13.23 -6.26
CA GLY A 340 15.00 13.62 -7.23
C GLY A 340 13.70 14.14 -6.60
N GLY A 341 13.72 14.44 -5.29
CA GLY A 341 12.56 15.00 -4.58
C GLY A 341 11.48 13.99 -4.24
N MET A 342 11.76 12.69 -4.32
CA MET A 342 10.83 11.63 -3.92
C MET A 342 11.56 10.53 -3.14
N ALA A 343 10.85 9.91 -2.21
CA ALA A 343 11.25 8.70 -1.50
C ALA A 343 9.99 7.90 -1.11
N SER A 344 10.18 6.67 -0.65
CA SER A 344 9.11 5.79 -0.16
C SER A 344 9.73 4.78 0.78
N GLY A 345 8.95 4.26 1.72
CA GLY A 345 9.37 3.23 2.65
C GLY A 345 8.19 2.49 3.26
N ILE A 346 8.49 1.62 4.21
CA ILE A 346 7.52 0.85 5.00
C ILE A 346 7.86 1.01 6.46
N VAL A 347 6.93 1.54 7.26
CA VAL A 347 7.00 1.40 8.71
C VAL A 347 6.54 -0.01 9.04
N GLU A 348 7.49 -0.93 9.25
CA GLU A 348 7.18 -2.35 9.43
C GLU A 348 6.93 -2.74 10.89
N ARG A 349 7.20 -1.84 11.85
CA ARG A 349 6.94 -2.04 13.28
C ARG A 349 6.51 -0.73 13.94
N ASN A 350 5.74 -0.82 15.02
CA ASN A 350 5.37 0.33 15.86
C ASN A 350 6.55 0.93 16.64
N THR A 351 7.75 0.37 16.48
CA THR A 351 9.01 0.89 17.04
C THR A 351 9.98 1.33 15.96
N ASP A 352 9.59 1.17 14.70
CA ASP A 352 10.38 1.59 13.57
C ASP A 352 10.26 3.11 13.36
N ARG A 353 11.36 3.71 12.91
CA ARG A 353 11.42 5.11 12.52
C ARG A 353 12.32 5.24 11.32
N ASP A 354 11.79 5.78 10.24
CA ASP A 354 12.57 5.97 9.03
C ASP A 354 13.12 7.39 8.97
N TYR A 355 14.44 7.53 8.90
CA TYR A 355 15.08 8.82 8.73
C TYR A 355 15.49 9.06 7.29
N PHE A 356 15.18 10.25 6.78
CA PHE A 356 15.62 10.74 5.49
C PHE A 356 16.36 12.07 5.62
N GLN A 357 17.41 12.25 4.83
CA GLN A 357 18.08 13.53 4.62
C GLN A 357 17.72 14.09 3.25
N PHE A 358 17.40 15.37 3.20
CA PHE A 358 17.17 16.10 1.96
C PHE A 358 17.77 17.50 2.01
N THR A 359 18.05 18.06 0.83
CA THR A 359 18.45 19.46 0.69
C THR A 359 17.47 20.13 -0.27
N THR A 360 16.91 21.26 0.15
CA THR A 360 15.93 22.02 -0.61
C THR A 360 16.38 23.47 -0.80
N ASN A 361 15.91 24.12 -1.87
CA ASN A 361 16.03 25.58 -2.05
C ASN A 361 14.84 26.33 -1.42
N GLY A 362 13.95 25.59 -0.77
CA GLY A 362 12.70 26.02 -0.18
C GLY A 362 11.52 25.24 -0.78
N GLY A 363 10.35 25.28 -0.14
CA GLY A 363 9.15 24.59 -0.59
C GLY A 363 8.52 23.69 0.48
N ASP A 364 7.75 22.70 0.07
CA ASP A 364 6.96 21.85 0.96
C ASP A 364 7.43 20.38 0.93
N VAL A 365 7.09 19.66 1.98
CA VAL A 365 7.28 18.22 2.12
C VAL A 365 5.91 17.63 2.41
N ASN A 366 5.47 16.71 1.56
CA ASN A 366 4.27 15.92 1.77
C ASN A 366 4.68 14.48 2.01
N ILE A 367 4.06 13.85 3.00
CA ILE A 367 4.29 12.47 3.36
C ILE A 367 2.92 11.82 3.42
N ASP A 368 2.62 11.02 2.40
CA ASP A 368 1.31 10.42 2.21
C ASP A 368 1.40 8.92 2.49
N PRO A 369 0.43 8.35 3.23
CA PRO A 369 0.38 6.91 3.43
C PRO A 369 0.01 6.21 2.12
N PHE A 370 -0.13 4.89 2.15
CA PHE A 370 -0.58 4.15 0.98
C PHE A 370 -1.92 4.67 0.43
N ILE A 371 -2.08 4.62 -0.89
CA ILE A 371 -3.18 5.31 -1.57
C ILE A 371 -4.52 4.57 -1.48
N GLU A 372 -4.50 3.24 -1.35
CA GLU A 372 -5.67 2.39 -1.29
C GLU A 372 -5.79 1.74 0.10
N SER A 373 -6.74 2.18 0.92
CA SER A 373 -6.93 1.67 2.29
C SER A 373 -5.64 1.73 3.14
N PRO A 374 -5.13 2.95 3.42
CA PRO A 374 -3.91 3.11 4.20
C PRO A 374 -4.07 2.57 5.63
N ASN A 375 -3.04 1.86 6.10
CA ASN A 375 -2.96 1.38 7.48
C ASN A 375 -2.09 2.26 8.37
N LEU A 376 -1.24 3.10 7.78
CA LEU A 376 -0.31 3.94 8.52
C LEU A 376 -0.92 5.33 8.81
N ASP A 377 -1.12 5.64 10.09
CA ASP A 377 -1.23 7.02 10.58
C ASP A 377 0.17 7.60 10.83
N ILE A 378 0.53 8.65 10.09
CA ILE A 378 1.90 9.16 10.02
C ILE A 378 2.16 10.24 11.08
N LEU A 379 3.19 10.00 11.88
CA LEU A 379 3.86 11.04 12.67
C LEU A 379 5.21 11.40 12.06
N ALA A 380 5.26 12.59 11.45
CA ALA A 380 6.50 13.12 10.91
C ALA A 380 7.15 14.14 11.84
N ARG A 381 8.47 14.10 11.97
CA ARG A 381 9.27 15.16 12.64
C ARG A 381 10.35 15.69 11.73
N LEU A 382 10.48 17.01 11.67
CA LEU A 382 11.49 17.70 10.89
C LEU A 382 12.63 18.15 11.80
N TYR A 383 13.86 17.95 11.34
CA TYR A 383 15.09 18.33 12.03
C TYR A 383 15.92 19.25 11.14
N ASP A 384 16.59 20.21 11.75
CA ASP A 384 17.57 21.05 11.06
C ASP A 384 18.87 20.29 10.75
N SER A 385 19.79 20.94 10.01
CA SER A 385 21.10 20.36 9.67
C SER A 385 21.98 19.99 10.88
N GLY A 386 21.72 20.56 12.05
CA GLY A 386 22.40 20.25 13.31
C GLY A 386 21.76 19.08 14.06
N GLY A 387 20.62 18.57 13.58
CA GLY A 387 19.86 17.49 14.19
C GLY A 387 18.92 17.92 15.30
N THR A 388 18.61 19.21 15.41
CA THR A 388 17.60 19.70 16.34
C THR A 388 16.23 19.56 15.71
N GLN A 389 15.27 18.95 16.41
CA GLN A 389 13.88 18.91 15.96
C GLN A 389 13.30 20.32 15.94
N ILE A 390 12.73 20.73 14.81
CA ILE A 390 12.16 22.06 14.60
C ILE A 390 10.65 22.04 14.38
N GLN A 391 10.09 20.93 13.87
CA GLN A 391 8.65 20.78 13.64
C GLN A 391 8.20 19.33 13.84
N THR A 392 6.91 19.16 14.09
CA THR A 392 6.20 17.86 14.12
C THR A 392 4.91 18.03 13.32
N SER A 393 4.48 16.98 12.61
CA SER A 393 3.26 16.97 11.82
C SER A 393 2.56 15.62 11.98
N ASN A 394 1.33 15.67 12.48
CA ASN A 394 0.32 14.61 12.54
C ASN A 394 -1.02 15.35 12.68
N PRO A 395 -1.63 15.77 11.56
CA PRO A 395 -2.86 16.54 11.56
C PRO A 395 -4.04 15.69 12.03
N VAL A 396 -4.84 16.22 12.95
CA VAL A 396 -6.04 15.52 13.47
C VAL A 396 -7.04 15.25 12.35
N GLY A 397 -7.57 14.03 12.31
CA GLY A 397 -8.53 13.55 11.32
C GLY A 397 -7.91 13.23 9.96
N ALA A 398 -6.59 13.10 9.88
CA ALA A 398 -5.86 12.74 8.68
C ALA A 398 -4.75 11.74 9.01
N LEU A 399 -4.35 10.93 8.02
CA LEU A 399 -3.28 9.94 8.16
C LEU A 399 -1.97 10.42 7.53
N ASN A 400 -1.99 11.51 6.77
CA ASN A 400 -0.83 12.07 6.11
C ASN A 400 -0.17 13.16 6.95
N ALA A 401 1.10 13.46 6.65
CA ALA A 401 1.84 14.52 7.31
C ALA A 401 2.46 15.47 6.28
N SER A 402 2.68 16.72 6.69
CA SER A 402 3.32 17.71 5.81
C SER A 402 4.07 18.81 6.57
N PHE A 403 5.04 19.42 5.87
CA PHE A 403 5.75 20.61 6.29
C PHE A 403 5.74 21.62 5.15
N THR A 404 5.22 22.82 5.38
CA THR A 404 5.07 23.84 4.33
C THR A 404 6.00 25.04 4.54
N GLY A 405 6.42 25.66 3.45
CA GLY A 405 7.20 26.90 3.47
C GLY A 405 8.60 26.74 4.07
N LEU A 406 9.24 25.59 3.88
CA LEU A 406 10.62 25.39 4.30
C LEU A 406 11.54 26.38 3.59
N SER A 407 12.55 26.87 4.31
CA SER A 407 13.60 27.70 3.73
C SER A 407 14.70 26.86 3.09
N ALA A 408 15.50 27.46 2.21
CA ALA A 408 16.66 26.78 1.63
C ALA A 408 17.60 26.21 2.70
N GLY A 409 17.96 24.94 2.60
CA GLY A 409 18.80 24.28 3.59
C GLY A 409 18.79 22.77 3.48
N THR A 410 19.60 22.14 4.34
CA THR A 410 19.61 20.69 4.56
C THR A 410 18.81 20.37 5.81
N TYR A 411 17.93 19.38 5.70
CA TYR A 411 17.05 18.93 6.77
C TYR A 411 17.08 17.41 6.86
N TYR A 412 16.58 16.91 7.97
CA TYR A 412 16.20 15.51 8.11
C TYR A 412 14.72 15.42 8.45
N VAL A 413 14.06 14.39 7.99
CA VAL A 413 12.70 14.04 8.40
C VAL A 413 12.72 12.63 8.96
N SER A 414 12.04 12.41 10.09
CA SER A 414 11.73 11.08 10.59
C SER A 414 10.25 10.78 10.38
N ILE A 415 9.93 9.54 10.04
CA ILE A 415 8.58 9.02 9.84
C ILE A 415 8.40 7.82 10.77
N GLU A 416 7.31 7.79 11.53
CA GLU A 416 6.92 6.64 12.35
C GLU A 416 5.38 6.55 12.36
N GLY A 417 4.85 5.38 12.74
CA GLY A 417 3.43 5.21 13.03
C GLY A 417 3.02 5.92 14.32
N THR A 418 1.77 6.39 14.39
CA THR A 418 1.17 6.96 15.61
C THR A 418 -0.29 6.52 15.76
N GLY A 419 -0.96 6.97 16.81
CA GLY A 419 -2.41 6.88 16.92
C GLY A 419 -3.06 8.25 17.12
N GLU A 420 -4.39 8.26 17.05
CA GLU A 420 -5.22 9.44 17.30
C GLU A 420 -6.12 9.24 18.52
N GLY A 421 -6.19 10.24 19.39
CA GLY A 421 -7.13 10.24 20.52
C GLY A 421 -6.75 9.30 21.67
N SER A 422 -7.76 8.73 22.32
CA SER A 422 -7.59 7.81 23.46
C SER A 422 -8.22 6.46 23.13
N VAL A 423 -7.48 5.37 23.33
CA VAL A 423 -7.96 3.99 23.08
C VAL A 423 -9.18 3.61 23.94
N SER A 424 -9.29 4.20 25.14
CA SER A 424 -10.46 4.07 26.01
C SER A 424 -11.67 4.94 25.58
N GLY A 425 -11.59 5.57 24.41
CA GLY A 425 -12.60 6.42 23.81
C GLY A 425 -12.86 5.97 22.37
N THR A 426 -12.84 6.91 21.43
CA THR A 426 -12.97 6.63 19.99
C THR A 426 -11.65 6.85 19.26
N GLY A 427 -10.54 6.52 19.92
CA GLY A 427 -9.20 6.65 19.36
C GLY A 427 -8.50 5.30 19.28
N TYR A 428 -7.31 5.31 18.71
CA TYR A 428 -6.45 4.14 18.50
C TYR A 428 -5.00 4.47 18.88
N SER A 429 -4.17 3.44 19.05
CA SER A 429 -2.75 3.58 19.38
C SER A 429 -1.87 3.49 18.14
N ASP A 430 -0.55 3.56 18.32
CA ASP A 430 0.44 3.30 17.28
C ASP A 430 0.62 1.80 16.98
N TYR A 431 -0.08 0.90 17.68
CA TYR A 431 0.13 -0.55 17.57
C TYR A 431 -0.05 -1.06 16.14
N GLY A 432 -1.21 -0.77 15.53
CA GLY A 432 -1.57 -1.22 14.19
C GLY A 432 -1.18 -0.25 13.07
N SER A 433 -0.63 0.92 13.41
CA SER A 433 -0.25 1.97 12.47
C SER A 433 1.07 1.65 11.77
N LEU A 434 1.01 0.65 10.89
CA LEU A 434 2.12 0.12 10.11
C LEU A 434 1.73 0.17 8.62
N GLY A 435 2.69 0.34 7.72
CA GLY A 435 2.35 0.35 6.30
C GLY A 435 3.30 1.14 5.42
N GLN A 436 2.94 1.22 4.15
CA GLN A 436 3.70 1.94 3.13
C GLN A 436 3.44 3.45 3.23
N TYR A 437 4.46 4.23 2.89
CA TYR A 437 4.32 5.67 2.67
C TYR A 437 5.18 6.16 1.52
N THR A 438 4.85 7.34 1.03
CA THR A 438 5.64 8.09 0.06
C THR A 438 5.98 9.48 0.60
N ILE A 439 7.14 9.99 0.22
CA ILE A 439 7.57 11.35 0.51
C ILE A 439 7.73 12.08 -0.81
N THR A 440 7.08 13.23 -0.93
CA THR A 440 7.24 14.14 -2.05
C THR A 440 7.72 15.50 -1.56
N PHE A 441 8.84 15.96 -2.12
CA PHE A 441 9.40 17.27 -1.88
C PHE A 441 9.01 18.18 -3.03
N SER A 442 8.07 19.09 -2.79
CA SER A 442 7.79 20.16 -3.72
C SER A 442 8.82 21.26 -3.48
N ALA A 443 9.55 21.61 -4.53
CA ALA A 443 10.46 22.73 -4.43
C ALA A 443 9.76 24.03 -4.74
N GLN A 444 10.31 25.10 -4.20
CA GLN A 444 9.96 26.43 -4.62
C GLN A 444 10.20 26.56 -6.14
N VAL A 445 9.15 26.93 -6.86
CA VAL A 445 9.21 27.17 -8.31
C VAL A 445 10.05 28.42 -8.56
N PRO A 446 10.88 28.49 -9.61
CA PRO A 446 11.59 29.73 -9.96
C PRO A 446 10.59 30.88 -10.11
N THR A 447 10.86 32.01 -9.47
CA THR A 447 10.03 33.20 -9.59
C THR A 447 10.66 34.23 -10.53
N LEU A 448 9.82 35.02 -11.19
CA LEU A 448 10.16 36.25 -11.91
C LEU A 448 8.96 37.19 -11.78
N ASP A 449 9.16 38.41 -11.31
CA ASP A 449 8.06 39.38 -11.25
C ASP A 449 7.52 39.68 -12.66
N VAL A 450 6.22 39.96 -12.75
CA VAL A 450 5.59 40.36 -14.02
C VAL A 450 6.33 41.58 -14.60
N ILE A 451 6.82 41.43 -15.82
CA ILE A 451 7.43 42.53 -16.57
C ILE A 451 6.30 43.35 -17.19
N SER A 452 6.14 44.60 -16.74
CA SER A 452 5.10 45.49 -17.27
C SER A 452 5.43 46.00 -18.67
N ASP A 453 4.39 46.22 -19.49
CA ASP A 453 4.53 46.85 -20.80
C ASP A 453 5.13 48.26 -20.70
N MET A 454 5.97 48.61 -21.67
CA MET A 454 6.61 49.93 -21.76
C MET A 454 6.36 50.56 -23.13
N THR A 455 5.73 51.73 -23.14
CA THR A 455 5.49 52.51 -24.37
C THR A 455 6.70 53.37 -24.70
N LEU A 456 7.28 53.19 -25.89
CA LEU A 456 8.42 53.95 -26.39
C LEU A 456 8.05 54.78 -27.60
N THR A 457 8.42 56.06 -27.60
CA THR A 457 8.30 56.92 -28.77
C THR A 457 9.49 56.72 -29.71
N GLU A 458 9.29 57.01 -30.99
CA GLU A 458 10.37 57.04 -31.97
C GLU A 458 11.50 57.98 -31.49
N ASN A 459 12.76 57.54 -31.60
CA ASN A 459 13.95 58.24 -31.10
C ASN A 459 14.04 58.42 -29.58
N ALA A 460 13.30 57.63 -28.78
CA ALA A 460 13.46 57.63 -27.33
C ALA A 460 14.90 57.24 -26.93
N SER A 461 15.38 57.84 -25.84
CA SER A 461 16.63 57.46 -25.20
C SER A 461 16.59 56.01 -24.68
N TRP A 462 17.75 55.45 -24.39
CA TRP A 462 17.91 54.13 -23.74
C TRP A 462 16.97 53.97 -22.54
N GLN A 463 16.37 52.79 -22.46
CA GLN A 463 15.45 52.41 -21.39
C GLN A 463 16.07 51.30 -20.57
N THR A 464 15.78 51.29 -19.28
CA THR A 464 16.18 50.22 -18.37
C THR A 464 14.95 49.42 -17.98
N VAL A 465 14.96 48.12 -18.26
CA VAL A 465 13.95 47.17 -17.77
C VAL A 465 14.58 46.44 -16.60
N ASN A 466 14.12 46.74 -15.39
CA ASN A 466 14.57 46.04 -14.20
C ASN A 466 13.83 44.70 -14.12
N LEU A 467 14.59 43.61 -14.01
CA LEU A 467 14.04 42.31 -13.66
C LEU A 467 14.14 42.15 -12.15
N SER A 468 13.00 41.95 -11.48
CA SER A 468 12.90 41.73 -10.05
C SER A 468 12.21 40.40 -9.74
N GLY A 469 12.20 40.01 -8.47
CA GLY A 469 11.57 38.76 -8.04
C GLY A 469 12.20 37.50 -8.60
N ILE A 470 13.47 37.55 -9.02
CA ILE A 470 14.17 36.39 -9.59
C ILE A 470 14.61 35.44 -8.46
N THR A 471 14.13 34.21 -8.47
CA THR A 471 14.62 33.12 -7.61
C THR A 471 14.81 31.82 -8.42
N ALA A 472 15.65 30.90 -7.92
CA ALA A 472 15.93 29.61 -8.58
C ALA A 472 15.07 28.48 -7.96
N GLY A 473 14.74 27.46 -8.75
CA GLY A 473 14.02 26.26 -8.28
C GLY A 473 14.92 25.14 -7.76
N LEU A 474 14.36 23.96 -7.40
CA LEU A 474 15.16 22.82 -6.88
C LEU A 474 16.26 22.42 -7.84
N GLY A 475 17.49 22.30 -7.34
CA GLY A 475 18.59 21.75 -8.12
C GLY A 475 18.92 22.51 -9.40
N GLU A 476 18.32 23.69 -9.61
CA GLU A 476 18.56 24.50 -10.79
C GLU A 476 19.83 25.32 -10.60
N SER A 477 20.84 24.96 -11.40
CA SER A 477 21.98 25.83 -11.68
C SER A 477 21.94 26.15 -13.18
N GLN A 478 21.07 27.10 -13.56
CA GLN A 478 20.97 27.55 -14.94
C GLN A 478 21.27 29.05 -15.08
N PRO A 479 22.03 29.47 -16.12
CA PRO A 479 22.18 30.87 -16.42
C PRO A 479 20.86 31.46 -16.92
N LEU A 480 20.51 32.64 -16.42
CA LEU A 480 19.30 33.35 -16.84
C LEU A 480 19.45 33.80 -18.30
N ARG A 481 18.56 33.34 -19.18
CA ARG A 481 18.56 33.73 -20.60
C ARG A 481 17.43 34.71 -20.87
N VAL A 482 17.79 35.98 -21.09
CA VAL A 482 16.85 37.03 -21.49
C VAL A 482 16.85 37.13 -23.01
N THR A 483 15.67 37.04 -23.63
CA THR A 483 15.50 37.29 -25.07
C THR A 483 14.55 38.47 -25.23
N ALA A 484 15.00 39.53 -25.90
CA ALA A 484 14.15 40.63 -26.29
C ALA A 484 13.77 40.48 -27.78
N SER A 485 12.48 40.54 -28.08
CA SER A 485 11.95 40.53 -29.45
C SER A 485 11.14 41.78 -29.72
N SER A 486 11.36 42.39 -30.88
CA SER A 486 10.58 43.54 -31.35
C SER A 486 9.61 43.09 -32.44
N SER A 487 8.34 43.49 -32.34
CA SER A 487 7.35 43.32 -33.43
C SER A 487 7.57 44.31 -34.58
N ASN A 488 8.43 45.31 -34.39
CA ASN A 488 8.87 46.22 -35.45
C ASN A 488 9.94 45.50 -36.29
N LEU A 489 9.48 44.86 -37.37
CA LEU A 489 10.30 44.28 -38.44
C LEU A 489 10.83 45.42 -39.32
N ALA A 490 11.87 46.12 -38.87
CA ALA A 490 12.55 47.11 -39.70
C ALA A 490 13.28 46.44 -40.89
#